data_AF-A0A926EK27-F1
#
_entry.id   AF-A0A926EK27-F1
#
_cell.length_a   1.000
_cell.length_b   1.000
_cell.length_c   1.000
_cell.angle_alpha   90.00
_cell.angle_beta   90.00
_cell.angle_gamma   90.00
#
_symmetry.space_group_name_H-M   'P 1'
#
loop_
_entity.id
_entity.type
_entity.pdbx_description
1 polymer ?
#
loop_
_entity_poly.entity_id
_entity_poly.type
_entity_poly.pdbx_seq_one_letter_code
_entity_poly.pdbx_strand_id
1 'polypeptide(L)'
;MKKNIGYMVIIISIIIIFMISNNYGNKPFEHLVADEIGDILLNTDFSDVSVRIEESEHIKVLSRLLKRIIIQEEERPNKYEVSMIHFTLNMKDGNKIQLSLCNPYLLIDGKSYKMKYGAGEQLRMLWYQYIQKSLVETYN
;
A
#
# COMPACT_ATOMS: atom_id res chain seq x y z
N MET A 1 -43.90 11.37 24.87
CA MET A 1 -42.53 10.93 25.22
C MET A 1 -41.97 9.82 24.33
N LYS A 2 -42.76 8.80 23.92
CA LYS A 2 -42.28 7.68 23.07
C LYS A 2 -41.83 8.06 21.63
N LYS A 3 -42.48 9.06 21.02
CA LYS A 3 -42.11 9.57 19.67
C LYS A 3 -40.69 10.16 19.62
N ASN A 4 -40.27 10.87 20.67
CA ASN A 4 -38.97 11.54 20.75
C ASN A 4 -37.82 10.53 20.94
N ILE A 5 -38.10 9.40 21.60
CA ILE A 5 -37.14 8.29 21.78
C ILE A 5 -36.83 7.64 20.43
N GLY A 6 -37.85 7.44 19.57
CA GLY A 6 -37.63 6.91 18.22
C GLY A 6 -36.73 7.80 17.35
N TYR A 7 -36.95 9.12 17.38
CA TYR A 7 -36.08 10.07 16.66
C TYR A 7 -34.65 10.08 17.21
N MET A 8 -34.47 9.97 18.53
CA MET A 8 -33.13 9.95 19.11
C MET A 8 -32.33 8.71 18.70
N VAL A 9 -32.98 7.55 18.65
CA VAL A 9 -32.35 6.29 18.21
C VAL A 9 -31.93 6.40 16.73
N ILE A 10 -32.77 6.99 15.87
CA ILE A 10 -32.46 7.20 14.45
C ILE A 10 -31.27 8.16 14.28
N ILE A 11 -31.24 9.26 15.01
CA ILE A 11 -30.13 10.22 14.95
C ILE A 11 -28.82 9.58 15.42
N ILE A 12 -28.85 8.82 16.52
CA ILE A 12 -27.68 8.11 17.04
C ILE A 12 -27.17 7.07 16.03
N SER A 13 -28.06 6.32 15.37
CA SER A 13 -27.66 5.35 14.35
C SER A 13 -27.08 6.00 13.10
N ILE A 14 -27.60 7.16 12.66
CA ILE A 14 -26.99 7.95 11.58
C ILE A 14 -25.60 8.46 11.98
N ILE A 15 -25.42 8.95 13.20
CA ILE A 15 -24.11 9.40 13.71
C ILE A 15 -23.13 8.23 13.76
N ILE A 16 -23.56 7.05 14.21
CA ILE A 16 -22.71 5.84 14.24
C ILE A 16 -22.32 5.42 12.82
N ILE A 17 -23.26 5.41 11.87
CA ILE A 17 -22.97 5.11 10.45
C ILE A 17 -21.99 6.13 9.87
N PHE A 18 -22.15 7.42 10.19
CA PHE A 18 -21.27 8.50 9.73
C PHE A 18 -19.87 8.43 10.37
N MET A 19 -19.77 8.02 11.64
CA MET A 19 -18.49 7.76 12.31
C MET A 19 -17.80 6.51 11.75
N ILE A 20 -18.56 5.48 11.37
CA ILE A 20 -18.03 4.29 10.69
C ILE A 20 -17.54 4.69 9.28
N SER A 21 -18.27 5.51 8.53
CA SER A 21 -17.87 5.98 7.19
C SER A 21 -16.63 6.86 7.19
N ASN A 22 -16.46 7.73 8.21
CA ASN A 22 -15.24 8.55 8.35
C ASN A 22 -13.98 7.74 8.70
N ASN A 23 -14.12 6.47 9.04
CA ASN A 23 -13.00 5.56 9.30
C ASN A 23 -12.52 4.81 8.04
N TYR A 24 -13.20 4.99 6.89
CA TYR A 24 -12.77 4.49 5.60
C TYR A 24 -11.76 5.47 4.99
N GLY A 25 -10.49 5.32 5.36
CA GLY A 25 -9.42 5.92 4.56
C GLY A 25 -9.46 5.38 3.12
N ASN A 26 -8.79 6.07 2.21
CA ASN A 26 -8.79 5.70 0.80
C ASN A 26 -8.00 4.38 0.61
N LYS A 27 -8.52 3.46 -0.19
CA LYS A 27 -7.86 2.20 -0.57
C LYS A 27 -7.47 2.25 -2.05
N PRO A 28 -6.31 2.82 -2.39
CA PRO A 28 -5.93 3.09 -3.78
C PRO A 28 -5.84 1.84 -4.66
N PHE A 29 -5.64 0.67 -4.06
CA PHE A 29 -5.45 -0.59 -4.77
C PHE A 29 -6.59 -1.59 -4.58
N GLU A 30 -7.75 -1.18 -4.07
CA GLU A 30 -8.88 -2.08 -3.78
C GLU A 30 -9.27 -2.95 -4.99
N HIS A 31 -9.18 -2.37 -6.19
CA HIS A 31 -9.52 -3.03 -7.46
C HIS A 31 -8.34 -3.69 -8.19
N LEU A 32 -7.11 -3.61 -7.68
CA LEU A 32 -5.92 -4.15 -8.36
C LEU A 32 -6.05 -5.67 -8.59
N VAL A 33 -6.03 -6.17 -9.82
CA VAL A 33 -6.09 -7.61 -10.08
C VAL A 33 -4.68 -8.15 -10.33
N ALA A 34 -4.28 -9.21 -9.62
CA ALA A 34 -2.95 -9.79 -9.77
C ALA A 34 -2.66 -10.25 -11.20
N ASP A 35 -3.67 -10.78 -11.89
CA ASP A 35 -3.55 -11.26 -13.27
C ASP A 35 -3.37 -10.13 -14.30
N GLU A 36 -3.58 -8.87 -13.91
CA GLU A 36 -3.30 -7.69 -14.75
C GLU A 36 -1.86 -7.21 -14.62
N ILE A 37 -1.12 -7.71 -13.62
CA ILE A 37 0.29 -7.38 -13.40
C ILE A 37 1.14 -8.34 -14.24
N GLY A 38 2.04 -7.80 -15.07
CA GLY A 38 3.00 -8.57 -15.85
C GLY A 38 4.20 -8.98 -15.00
N ASP A 39 4.88 -7.98 -14.43
CA ASP A 39 6.01 -8.15 -13.53
C ASP A 39 6.10 -7.02 -12.50
N ILE A 40 6.88 -7.24 -11.45
CA ILE A 40 7.18 -6.21 -10.46
C ILE A 40 8.69 -6.01 -10.41
N LEU A 41 9.12 -4.76 -10.57
CA LEU A 41 10.50 -4.37 -10.31
C LEU A 41 10.62 -3.82 -8.88
N LEU A 42 11.54 -4.39 -8.12
CA LEU A 42 11.83 -4.03 -6.74
C LEU A 42 13.25 -3.46 -6.65
N ASN A 43 13.42 -2.28 -6.06
CA ASN A 43 14.74 -1.72 -5.79
C ASN A 43 14.73 -0.82 -4.55
N THR A 44 15.87 -0.22 -4.22
CA THR A 44 16.00 0.71 -3.10
C THR A 44 17.08 1.75 -3.36
N ASP A 45 17.00 2.90 -2.71
CA ASP A 45 18.06 3.93 -2.76
C ASP A 45 19.37 3.50 -2.07
N PHE A 46 19.36 2.42 -1.28
CA PHE A 46 20.54 1.97 -0.53
C PHE A 46 21.48 1.05 -1.32
N SER A 47 21.06 0.54 -2.48
CA SER A 47 21.88 -0.33 -3.33
C SER A 47 21.40 -0.31 -4.78
N ASP A 48 22.33 -0.54 -5.72
CA ASP A 48 22.01 -0.65 -7.14
C ASP A 48 21.33 -1.99 -7.53
N VAL A 49 20.98 -2.82 -6.54
CA VAL A 49 20.36 -4.13 -6.76
C VAL A 49 18.89 -3.94 -7.09
N SER A 50 18.48 -4.48 -8.23
CA SER A 50 17.08 -4.55 -8.64
C SER A 50 16.65 -6.01 -8.80
N VAL A 51 15.50 -6.36 -8.23
CA VAL A 51 14.91 -7.70 -8.32
C VAL A 51 13.64 -7.61 -9.15
N ARG A 52 13.54 -8.44 -10.18
CA ARG A 52 12.32 -8.61 -10.96
C ARG A 52 11.55 -9.82 -10.42
N ILE A 53 10.27 -9.64 -10.15
CA ILE A 53 9.36 -10.70 -9.70
C ILE A 53 8.39 -11.01 -10.85
N GLU A 54 8.46 -12.22 -11.38
CA GLU A 54 7.61 -12.71 -12.46
C GLU A 54 6.73 -13.88 -12.02
N GLU A 55 7.01 -14.50 -10.86
CA GLU A 55 6.23 -15.63 -10.39
C GLU A 55 4.82 -15.18 -9.95
N SER A 56 3.80 -15.81 -10.54
CA SER A 56 2.40 -15.46 -10.31
C SER A 56 1.98 -15.52 -8.84
N GLU A 57 2.50 -16.48 -8.07
CA GLU A 57 2.19 -16.60 -6.63
C GLU A 57 2.74 -15.42 -5.81
N HIS A 58 3.92 -14.92 -6.18
CA HIS A 58 4.52 -13.74 -5.56
C HIS A 58 3.75 -12.46 -5.89
N ILE A 59 3.37 -12.30 -7.15
CA ILE A 59 2.51 -11.20 -7.62
C ILE A 59 1.17 -11.20 -6.87
N LYS A 60 0.53 -12.37 -6.69
CA LYS A 60 -0.72 -12.51 -5.92
C LYS A 60 -0.56 -12.13 -4.45
N VAL A 61 0.59 -12.44 -3.83
CA VAL A 61 0.88 -12.01 -2.45
C VAL A 61 0.96 -10.49 -2.38
N LEU A 62 1.75 -9.85 -3.24
CA LEU A 62 1.89 -8.39 -3.25
C LEU A 62 0.54 -7.71 -3.52
N SER A 63 -0.22 -8.14 -4.52
CA SER A 63 -1.55 -7.59 -4.84
C SER A 63 -2.48 -7.62 -3.62
N ARG A 64 -2.50 -8.72 -2.86
CA ARG A 64 -3.29 -8.84 -1.61
C ARG A 64 -2.81 -7.90 -0.51
N LEU A 65 -1.51 -7.65 -0.40
CA LEU A 65 -0.96 -6.69 0.56
C LEU A 65 -1.34 -5.27 0.18
N LEU A 66 -1.17 -4.89 -1.09
CA LEU A 66 -1.53 -3.57 -1.60
C LEU A 66 -3.02 -3.25 -1.39
N LYS A 67 -3.92 -4.21 -1.60
CA LYS A 67 -5.37 -4.07 -1.32
C LYS A 67 -5.72 -3.71 0.12
N ARG A 68 -4.85 -4.04 1.07
CA ARG A 68 -5.05 -3.75 2.50
C ARG A 68 -4.55 -2.37 2.90
N ILE A 69 -3.83 -1.69 2.01
CA ILE A 69 -3.30 -0.36 2.28
C ILE A 69 -4.45 0.62 2.33
N ILE A 70 -4.51 1.33 3.45
CA ILE A 70 -5.41 2.43 3.68
C ILE A 70 -4.53 3.67 3.81
N ILE A 71 -4.73 4.63 2.91
CA ILE A 71 -4.07 5.94 2.94
C ILE A 71 -5.03 7.00 3.46
N GLN A 72 -4.46 8.02 4.10
CA GLN A 72 -5.14 9.25 4.49
C GLN A 72 -4.89 10.32 3.42
N GLU A 73 -5.15 11.58 3.76
CA GLU A 73 -4.91 12.72 2.89
C GLU A 73 -3.43 12.82 2.46
N GLU A 74 -3.21 13.52 1.35
CA GLU A 74 -1.87 13.81 0.86
C GLU A 74 -1.10 14.58 1.95
N GLU A 75 0.00 14.00 2.41
CA GLU A 75 0.82 14.58 3.47
C GLU A 75 2.28 14.40 3.05
N ARG A 76 3.00 15.52 2.99
CA ARG A 76 4.40 15.50 2.56
C ARG A 76 5.25 14.93 3.69
N PRO A 77 6.10 13.92 3.41
CA PRO A 77 7.00 13.36 4.38
C PRO A 77 8.03 14.42 4.77
N ASN A 78 8.52 14.34 6.00
CA ASN A 78 9.62 15.20 6.40
C ASN A 78 10.85 14.84 5.54
N LYS A 79 11.70 15.82 5.21
CA LYS A 79 12.92 15.62 4.40
C LYS A 79 13.92 14.59 4.97
N TYR A 80 13.69 14.15 6.21
CA TYR A 80 14.48 13.17 6.94
C TYR A 80 13.85 11.78 7.02
N GLU A 81 12.66 11.58 6.44
CA GLU A 81 12.06 10.26 6.31
C GLU A 81 12.67 9.62 5.07
N VAL A 82 13.73 8.85 5.31
CA VAL A 82 14.59 8.27 4.26
C VAL A 82 14.67 6.77 4.48
N SER A 83 13.74 6.07 3.87
CA SER A 83 13.92 4.70 3.40
C SER A 83 13.00 4.60 2.22
N MET A 84 13.55 4.53 1.00
CA MET A 84 12.74 4.34 -0.18
C MET A 84 12.97 2.92 -0.67
N ILE A 85 12.04 2.07 -0.32
CA ILE A 85 11.82 0.83 -1.05
C ILE A 85 10.90 1.20 -2.21
N HIS A 86 11.28 0.90 -3.44
CA HIS A 86 10.42 1.15 -4.58
C HIS A 86 9.91 -0.14 -5.19
N PHE A 87 8.62 -0.12 -5.53
CA PHE A 87 7.95 -1.13 -6.33
C PHE A 87 7.46 -0.45 -7.61
N THR A 88 7.83 -0.99 -8.76
CA THR A 88 7.19 -0.64 -10.03
C THR A 88 6.37 -1.82 -10.49
N LEU A 89 5.06 -1.67 -10.54
CA LEU A 89 4.16 -2.67 -11.12
C LEU A 89 4.08 -2.38 -12.63
N ASN A 90 4.62 -3.28 -13.44
CA ASN A 90 4.46 -3.23 -14.88
C ASN A 90 3.20 -4.01 -15.25
N MET A 91 2.15 -3.30 -15.66
CA MET A 91 0.86 -3.87 -16.01
C MET A 91 0.90 -4.47 -17.42
N LYS A 92 0.08 -5.50 -17.67
CA LYS A 92 0.02 -6.19 -18.96
C LYS A 92 -0.51 -5.31 -20.10
N ASP A 93 -1.29 -4.28 -19.77
CA ASP A 93 -1.79 -3.28 -20.72
C ASP A 93 -0.74 -2.19 -21.07
N GLY A 94 0.47 -2.28 -20.48
CA GLY A 94 1.55 -1.32 -20.68
C GLY A 94 1.58 -0.17 -19.67
N ASN A 95 0.55 -0.03 -18.81
CA ASN A 95 0.55 0.95 -17.73
C ASN A 95 1.58 0.61 -16.66
N LYS A 96 2.02 1.63 -15.92
CA LYS A 96 2.96 1.48 -14.80
C LYS A 96 2.41 2.17 -13.57
N ILE A 97 2.55 1.52 -12.42
CA ILE A 97 2.24 2.10 -11.11
C ILE A 97 3.53 2.13 -10.30
N GLN A 98 3.95 3.32 -9.88
CA GLN A 98 5.16 3.50 -9.09
C GLN A 98 4.81 3.72 -7.62
N LEU A 99 5.36 2.88 -6.76
CA LEU A 99 5.17 2.93 -5.33
C LEU A 99 6.52 3.15 -4.66
N SER A 100 6.63 4.14 -3.77
CA SER A 100 7.80 4.28 -2.89
C SER A 100 7.34 4.27 -1.45
N LEU A 101 7.76 3.24 -0.71
CA LEU A 101 7.44 3.07 0.69
C LEU A 101 8.45 3.83 1.52
N CYS A 102 7.99 4.85 2.26
CA CYS A 102 8.77 5.62 3.22
C CYS A 102 7.99 5.73 4.53
N ASN A 103 8.06 4.70 5.38
CA ASN A 103 7.17 4.58 6.55
C ASN A 103 7.19 5.83 7.44
N PRO A 104 6.01 6.36 7.86
CA PRO A 104 4.65 5.81 7.66
C PRO A 104 3.96 6.21 6.34
N TYR A 105 4.66 6.76 5.37
CA TYR A 105 4.14 7.25 4.10
C TYR A 105 4.31 6.26 2.94
N LEU A 106 3.40 6.37 1.98
CA LEU A 106 3.47 5.70 0.69
C LEU A 106 3.35 6.76 -0.40
N LEU A 107 4.35 6.80 -1.28
CA LEU A 107 4.28 7.58 -2.49
C LEU A 107 3.66 6.72 -3.58
N ILE A 108 2.66 7.26 -4.26
CA ILE A 108 2.01 6.65 -5.43
C ILE A 108 2.18 7.64 -6.59
N ASP A 109 2.92 7.23 -7.62
CA ASP A 109 3.29 8.06 -8.78
C ASP A 109 3.81 9.46 -8.36
N GLY A 110 4.65 9.48 -7.32
CA GLY A 110 5.28 10.69 -6.78
C GLY A 110 4.43 11.51 -5.79
N LYS A 111 3.14 11.19 -5.59
CA LYS A 111 2.29 11.84 -4.56
C LYS A 111 2.38 11.09 -3.24
N SER A 112 2.64 11.79 -2.14
CA SER A 112 2.82 11.17 -0.83
C SER A 112 1.53 11.13 -0.02
N TYR A 113 1.24 9.97 0.56
CA TYR A 113 0.11 9.79 1.45
C TYR A 113 0.55 9.11 2.74
N LYS A 114 -0.05 9.54 3.85
CA LYS A 114 0.15 8.86 5.13
C LYS A 114 -0.65 7.57 5.16
N MET A 115 0.02 6.45 5.43
CA MET A 115 -0.67 5.17 5.62
C MET A 115 -1.24 5.07 7.02
N LYS A 116 -2.36 4.36 7.16
CA LYS A 116 -2.85 3.91 8.47
C LYS A 116 -1.84 2.92 9.08
N TYR A 117 -1.70 2.96 10.41
CA TYR A 117 -0.70 2.21 11.17
C TYR A 117 -0.64 0.72 10.78
N GLY A 118 0.59 0.21 10.55
CA GLY A 118 0.88 -1.21 10.27
C GLY A 118 0.83 -1.66 8.81
N ALA A 119 0.26 -0.87 7.89
CA ALA A 119 0.13 -1.26 6.48
C ALA A 119 1.49 -1.38 5.75
N GLY A 120 2.40 -0.43 6.01
CA GLY A 120 3.72 -0.41 5.36
C GLY A 120 4.70 -1.48 5.85
N GLU A 121 4.47 -2.04 7.03
CA GLU A 121 5.40 -3.01 7.63
C GLU A 121 5.41 -4.36 6.88
N GLN A 122 4.25 -4.80 6.38
CA GLN A 122 4.15 -6.02 5.58
C GLN A 122 4.85 -5.88 4.22
N LEU A 123 4.75 -4.71 3.58
CA LEU A 123 5.49 -4.41 2.35
C LEU A 123 7.00 -4.40 2.59
N ARG A 124 7.43 -3.80 3.70
CA ARG A 124 8.85 -3.77 4.09
C ARG A 124 9.41 -5.17 4.32
N MET A 125 8.69 -6.04 5.02
CA MET A 125 9.09 -7.44 5.21
C MET A 125 9.19 -8.21 3.89
N LEU A 126 8.22 -8.02 3.00
CA LEU A 126 8.25 -8.65 1.67
C LEU A 126 9.51 -8.23 0.91
N TRP A 127 9.86 -6.95 0.92
CA TRP A 127 11.08 -6.44 0.30
C TRP A 127 12.34 -7.13 0.86
N TYR A 128 12.47 -7.20 2.19
CA TYR A 128 13.62 -7.87 2.82
C TYR A 128 13.77 -9.32 2.34
N GLN A 129 12.67 -10.06 2.20
CA GLN A 129 12.68 -11.44 1.74
C GLN A 129 13.26 -11.58 0.32
N TYR A 130 12.88 -10.71 -0.62
CA TYR A 130 13.36 -10.78 -2.01
C TYR A 130 14.81 -10.30 -2.14
N ILE A 131 15.17 -9.21 -1.45
CA ILE A 131 16.54 -8.68 -1.54
C ILE A 131 17.54 -9.60 -0.85
N GLN A 132 17.24 -10.15 0.32
CA GLN A 132 18.13 -11.13 0.97
C GLN A 132 18.37 -12.35 0.08
N LYS A 133 17.32 -12.87 -0.58
CA LYS A 133 17.46 -13.98 -1.53
C LYS A 133 18.41 -13.61 -2.68
N SER A 134 18.22 -12.43 -3.29
CA SER A 134 19.06 -11.97 -4.41
C SER A 134 20.52 -11.73 -4.02
N LEU A 135 20.79 -11.19 -2.82
CA LEU A 135 22.14 -10.97 -2.33
C LEU A 135 22.85 -12.31 -2.06
N VAL A 136 22.16 -13.29 -1.46
CA VAL A 136 22.72 -14.62 -1.23
C VAL A 136 23.04 -15.35 -2.54
N GLU A 137 22.23 -15.18 -3.58
CA GLU A 137 22.48 -15.74 -4.92
C GLU A 137 23.62 -15.03 -5.67
N THR A 138 23.90 -13.76 -5.36
CA THR A 138 24.97 -12.99 -6.03
C THR A 138 26.36 -13.28 -5.45
N TYR A 139 26.44 -13.75 -4.20
CA TYR A 139 27.71 -13.99 -3.48
C TYR A 139 28.02 -15.48 -3.24
N ASN A 140 27.24 -16.41 -3.80
CA ASN A 140 27.54 -17.85 -3.85
C ASN A 140 27.78 -18.29 -5.29
#